data_AF-A0A7V8BYK7-F1
#
_entry.id   AF-A0A7V8BYK7-F1
#
_cell.length_a   1.000
_cell.length_b   1.000
_cell.length_c   1.000
_cell.angle_alpha   90.00
_cell.angle_beta   90.00
_cell.angle_gamma   90.00
#
_symmetry.space_group_name_H-M   'P 1'
#
loop_
_entity.id
_entity.type
_entity.pdbx_description
1 polymer ?
#
loop_
_entity_poly.entity_id
_entity_poly.type
_entity_poly.pdbx_seq_one_letter_code
_entity_poly.pdbx_strand_id
1 'polypeptide(L)' 'MATVIKILMEYIEANGYDGLYSPGVCACKKDDLMPCDGMRNDCEPGYLCECDCGDHYFHIGPEKSNVIDVCSGDA' A
#
# COMPACT_ATOMS: atom_id res chain seq x y z
N MET A 1 -2.16 -19.70 17.16
CA MET A 1 -2.27 -19.66 15.69
C MET A 1 -2.21 -18.21 15.26
N ALA A 2 -1.35 -17.86 14.31
CA ALA A 2 -1.37 -16.54 13.67
C ALA A 2 -2.41 -16.56 12.53
N THR A 3 -3.13 -15.46 12.33
CA THR A 3 -4.00 -15.28 11.16
C THR A 3 -3.15 -14.86 9.96
N VAL A 4 -3.67 -15.05 8.73
CA VAL A 4 -3.00 -14.58 7.51
C VAL A 4 -2.66 -13.10 7.60
N ILE A 5 -3.60 -12.30 8.11
CA ILE A 5 -3.41 -10.85 8.30
C ILE A 5 -2.26 -10.56 9.25
N LYS A 6 -2.18 -11.27 10.38
CA LYS A 6 -1.08 -11.10 11.32
C LYS A 6 0.28 -11.44 10.69
N ILE A 7 0.35 -12.49 9.88
CA ILE A 7 1.57 -12.87 9.15
C ILE A 7 1.97 -11.75 8.17
N LEU A 8 1.02 -11.17 7.43
CA LEU A 8 1.28 -10.09 6.49
C LEU A 8 1.72 -8.80 7.21
N MET A 9 1.04 -8.41 8.28
CA MET A 9 1.40 -7.23 9.08
C MET A 9 2.81 -7.37 9.66
N GLU A 10 3.14 -8.53 10.23
CA GLU A 10 4.48 -8.83 10.74
C GLU A 10 5.54 -8.74 9.63
N TYR A 11 5.25 -9.25 8.43
CA TYR A 11 6.16 -9.14 7.29
C TYR A 11 6.34 -7.68 6.82
N ILE A 12 5.26 -6.93 6.66
CA ILE A 12 5.27 -5.53 6.24
C ILE A 12 6.08 -4.69 7.23
N GLU A 13 5.83 -4.85 8.53
CA GLU A 13 6.53 -4.13 9.59
C GLU A 13 8.02 -4.51 9.67
N ALA A 14 8.34 -5.82 9.67
CA ALA A 14 9.71 -6.29 9.78
C ALA A 14 10.61 -5.83 8.61
N ASN A 15 10.03 -5.58 7.44
CA ASN A 15 10.75 -5.12 6.26
C ASN A 15 10.62 -3.59 6.02
N GLY A 16 9.95 -2.87 6.93
CA GLY A 16 9.86 -1.42 6.89
C GLY A 16 8.97 -0.85 5.78
N TYR A 17 7.98 -1.62 5.33
CA TYR A 17 6.93 -1.20 4.39
C TYR A 17 5.75 -0.58 5.14
N ASP A 18 4.92 0.16 4.41
CA ASP A 18 3.78 0.91 4.98
C ASP A 18 2.43 0.31 4.62
N GLY A 19 2.39 -0.62 3.66
CA GLY A 19 1.19 -1.38 3.32
C GLY A 19 1.37 -2.25 2.08
N LEU A 20 0.25 -2.59 1.45
CA LEU A 20 0.19 -3.34 0.21
C LEU A 20 -0.42 -2.48 -0.91
N TYR A 21 -0.02 -2.74 -2.14
CA TYR A 21 -0.60 -2.11 -3.32
C TYR A 21 -0.73 -3.08 -4.47
N SER A 22 -1.61 -2.74 -5.41
CA SER A 22 -1.69 -3.33 -6.74
C SER A 22 -1.72 -2.16 -7.73
N PRO A 23 -0.73 -2.06 -8.66
CA PRO A 23 -0.61 -0.93 -9.58
C PRO A 23 -1.94 -0.60 -10.28
N GLY A 24 -2.38 0.65 -10.17
CA GLY A 24 -3.62 1.13 -10.79
C GLY A 24 -4.93 0.56 -10.23
N VAL A 25 -4.89 -0.25 -9.17
CA VAL A 25 -6.08 -0.95 -8.64
C VAL A 25 -6.37 -0.58 -7.18
N CYS A 26 -5.40 -0.74 -6.28
CA CYS A 26 -5.61 -0.50 -4.85
C CYS A 26 -4.32 -0.16 -4.11
N ALA A 27 -4.48 0.55 -3.00
CA ALA A 27 -3.42 0.81 -2.03
C ALA A 27 -4.03 0.73 -0.62
N CYS A 28 -3.60 -0.25 0.16
CA CYS A 28 -4.10 -0.49 1.52
C CYS A 28 -2.96 -0.34 2.52
N LYS A 29 -3.10 0.58 3.48
CA LYS A 29 -2.12 0.78 4.57
C LYS A 29 -2.09 -0.46 5.46
N LYS A 30 -0.97 -0.73 6.11
CA LYS A 30 -0.83 -1.87 7.03
C LYS A 30 -1.85 -1.88 8.16
N ASP A 31 -2.26 -0.71 8.63
CA ASP A 31 -3.27 -0.57 9.69
C ASP A 31 -4.70 -0.66 9.16
N ASP A 32 -4.88 -0.58 7.83
CA ASP A 32 -6.17 -0.57 7.12
C ASP A 32 -6.32 -1.77 6.17
N LEU A 33 -5.53 -2.83 6.38
CA LEU A 33 -5.67 -4.13 5.70
C LEU A 33 -7.07 -4.75 5.95
N MET A 34 -7.82 -4.25 6.94
CA MET A 34 -9.25 -4.47 7.13
C MET A 34 -9.92 -3.12 7.41
N PRO A 35 -10.87 -2.63 6.58
CA PRO A 35 -11.85 -3.38 5.78
C PRO A 35 -11.58 -3.43 4.27
N CYS A 36 -10.31 -3.42 3.84
CA CYS A 36 -9.94 -3.57 2.42
C CYS A 36 -10.45 -4.93 1.85
N ASP A 37 -11.69 -4.94 1.32
CA ASP A 37 -12.44 -6.10 0.77
C ASP A 37 -11.84 -6.65 -0.56
N GLY A 38 -10.58 -6.30 -0.83
CA GLY A 38 -9.94 -6.43 -2.14
C GLY A 38 -8.47 -6.83 -2.08
N MET A 39 -8.03 -7.50 -1.00
CA MET A 39 -6.70 -8.11 -0.97
C MET A 39 -6.63 -9.23 -2.01
N ARG A 40 -5.74 -9.08 -2.98
CA ARG A 40 -5.58 -10.00 -4.11
C ARG A 40 -4.26 -10.77 -3.99
N ASN A 41 -4.12 -11.82 -4.79
CA ASN A 41 -2.90 -12.62 -4.87
C ASN A 41 -1.73 -11.88 -5.55
N ASP A 42 -2.00 -10.78 -6.24
CA ASP A 42 -1.05 -9.91 -6.92
C ASP A 42 -0.73 -8.62 -6.13
N CYS A 43 -1.14 -8.53 -4.86
CA CYS A 43 -0.75 -7.42 -4.00
C CYS A 43 0.73 -7.51 -3.61
N GLU A 44 1.44 -6.39 -3.75
CA GLU A 44 2.85 -6.26 -3.42
C GLU A 44 3.05 -5.32 -2.22
N PRO A 45 4.09 -5.52 -1.39
CA PRO A 45 4.43 -4.58 -0.32
C PRO A 45 5.02 -3.30 -0.89
N GLY A 46 4.66 -2.17 -0.29
CA GLY A 46 5.14 -0.87 -0.75
C GLY A 46 5.22 0.18 0.35
N TYR A 47 5.65 1.36 -0.06
CA TYR A 47 5.88 2.51 0.80
C TYR A 47 4.82 3.57 0.58
N LEU A 48 4.38 4.19 1.67
CA LEU A 48 3.37 5.22 1.65
C LEU A 48 3.96 6.50 1.06
N CYS A 49 3.29 7.05 0.06
CA CYS A 49 3.58 8.36 -0.53
C CYS A 49 2.33 9.23 -0.38
N GLU A 50 2.49 10.46 0.11
CA GLU A 50 1.38 11.42 0.16
C GLU A 50 0.96 11.82 -1.26
N CYS A 51 -0.33 12.12 -1.50
CA CYS A 51 -0.79 12.73 -2.76
C CYS A 51 -1.51 14.05 -2.51
N ASP A 52 -1.26 15.06 -3.35
CA ASP A 52 -2.01 16.33 -3.40
C ASP A 52 -2.63 16.55 -4.79
N CYS A 53 -2.81 15.46 -5.54
CA CYS A 53 -3.47 15.41 -6.84
C CYS A 53 -4.97 15.77 -6.78
N GLY A 54 -5.57 15.86 -5.59
CA GLY A 54 -6.98 16.19 -5.38
C GLY A 54 -7.94 15.01 -5.51
N ASP A 55 -7.55 13.93 -6.18
CA ASP A 55 -8.36 12.71 -6.37
C ASP A 55 -8.08 11.63 -5.32
N HIS A 56 -6.83 11.53 -4.86
CA HIS A 56 -6.39 10.56 -3.85
C HIS A 56 -5.69 11.27 -2.70
N TYR A 57 -5.78 10.71 -1.50
CA TYR A 57 -5.06 11.22 -0.33
C TYR A 57 -3.64 10.65 -0.22
N PHE A 58 -3.38 9.48 -0.80
CA PHE A 58 -2.09 8.79 -0.74
C PHE A 58 -1.97 7.73 -1.84
N HIS A 59 -0.74 7.31 -2.08
CA HIS A 59 -0.39 6.12 -2.86
C HIS A 59 0.50 5.19 -2.04
N ILE A 60 0.55 3.91 -2.44
CA ILE A 60 1.56 2.97 -1.98
C ILE A 60 2.26 2.44 -3.23
N GLY A 61 3.59 2.46 -3.23
CA GLY A 61 4.38 2.07 -4.39
C GLY A 61 5.70 1.38 -4.03
N PRO A 62 6.45 0.89 -5.02
CA PRO A 62 7.65 0.09 -4.80
C PRO A 62 8.84 0.89 -4.25
N GLU A 63 8.82 2.21 -4.39
CA GLU A 63 9.90 3.11 -3.99
C GLU A 63 9.49 4.06 -2.86
N LYS A 64 10.40 4.32 -1.92
CA LYS A 64 10.22 5.37 -0.92
C LYS A 64 10.37 6.72 -1.60
N SER A 65 9.28 7.48 -1.69
CA SER A 65 9.27 8.79 -2.34
C SER A 65 8.55 9.82 -1.50
N ASN A 66 9.05 11.06 -1.55
CA ASN A 66 8.37 12.24 -1.01
C ASN A 66 7.62 13.00 -2.12
N VAL A 67 7.42 12.39 -3.29
CA VAL A 67 6.76 13.01 -4.43
C VAL A 67 5.25 12.93 -4.23
N ILE A 68 4.63 14.11 -4.17
CA ILE A 68 3.22 14.31 -3.82
C ILE A 68 2.28 14.20 -5.04
N ASP A 69 2.82 14.06 -6.25
CA ASP A 69 2.06 13.92 -7.50
C ASP A 69 2.57 12.71 -8.30
N VAL A 70 2.20 11.52 -7.85
CA VAL A 70 2.54 10.25 -8.52
C VAL A 70 1.45 9.77 -9.50
N CYS A 71 0.31 10.46 -9.58
CA CYS A 71 -0.80 10.13 -10.50
C CYS A 71 -0.43 10.21 -11.98
N SER A 72 0.63 10.96 -12.33
CA SER A 72 1.12 11.07 -13.71
C SER A 72 1.81 9.79 -14.22
N GLY A 73 1.92 8.75 -13.39
CA GLY A 73 2.58 7.48 -13.69
C GLY A 73 1.81 6.23 -13.26
N ASP A 74 0.48 6.33 -13.06
CA ASP A 74 -0.40 5.18 -12.83
C ASP A 74 -0.49 4.33 -14.13
N ALA A 75 0.57 3.57 -14.41
CA ALA A 75 0.68 2.56 -15.45
C ALA A 75 0.81 1.17 -14.84
#